data_AF-G0VIE3-F1
#
_entry.id   AF-G0VIE3-F1
#
_cell.length_a   1.000
_cell.length_b   1.000
_cell.length_c   1.000
_cell.angle_alpha   90.00
_cell.angle_beta   90.00
_cell.angle_gamma   90.00
#
_symmetry.space_group_name_H-M   'P 1'
#
loop_
_entity.id
_entity.type
_entity.pdbx_description
1 polymer ?
#
loop_
_entity_poly.entity_id
_entity_poly.type
_entity_poly.pdbx_seq_one_letter_code
_entity_poly.pdbx_strand_id
1 'polypeptide(L)' 'MNFLPSFILSDESKERISKILDLTHNVAHYGWIPFVLYLGWAHTPNRPNLFNLLSPLPSV' A
#
# COMPACT_ATOMS: atom_id res chain seq x y z
N MET A 1 3.63 -33.87 27.74
CA MET A 1 2.99 -32.53 27.66
C MET A 1 3.87 -31.68 26.77
N ASN A 2 3.36 -31.25 25.61
CA ASN A 2 4.15 -30.60 24.57
C ASN A 2 4.72 -29.27 25.07
N PHE A 3 6.05 -29.22 25.21
CA PHE A 3 6.84 -28.02 25.41
C PHE A 3 6.92 -27.28 24.06
N LEU A 4 5.85 -26.57 23.68
CA LEU A 4 5.96 -25.61 22.59
C LEU A 4 6.63 -24.36 23.17
N PRO A 5 7.80 -23.94 22.67
CA PRO A 5 8.33 -22.64 23.04
C PRO A 5 7.32 -21.60 22.56
N SER A 6 6.67 -20.92 23.50
CA SER A 6 5.97 -19.70 23.18
C SER A 6 7.04 -18.76 22.63
N PHE A 7 6.98 -18.45 21.33
CA PHE A 7 7.74 -17.35 20.76
C PHE A 7 7.15 -16.06 21.32
N ILE A 8 7.38 -15.80 22.60
CA ILE A 8 7.01 -14.55 23.26
C ILE A 8 8.01 -13.54 22.72
N LEU A 9 7.58 -12.78 21.71
CA LEU A 9 8.33 -11.65 21.20
C LEU A 9 8.66 -10.72 22.39
N SER A 10 9.88 -10.18 22.41
CA SER A 10 10.22 -9.13 23.37
C SER A 10 9.26 -7.95 23.22
N ASP A 11 8.98 -7.21 24.29
CA ASP A 11 8.04 -6.09 24.22
C ASP A 11 8.52 -5.01 23.24
N GLU A 12 9.83 -4.81 23.13
CA GLU A 12 10.43 -3.97 22.08
C GLU A 12 10.13 -4.48 20.66
N SER A 13 10.19 -5.80 20.42
CA SER A 13 9.85 -6.37 19.12
C SER A 13 8.36 -6.20 18.80
N LYS A 14 7.49 -6.36 19.81
CA LYS A 14 6.04 -6.15 19.66
C LYS A 14 5.73 -4.69 19.31
N GLU A 15 6.34 -3.74 20.01
CA GLU A 15 6.16 -2.31 19.76
C GLU A 15 6.60 -1.94 18.33
N ARG A 16 7.78 -2.43 17.91
CA ARG A 16 8.29 -2.22 16.54
C ARG A 16 7.34 -2.76 15.48
N ILE A 17 6.82 -3.98 15.68
CA ILE A 17 5.86 -4.59 14.75
C ILE A 17 4.57 -3.76 14.71
N SER A 18 4.03 -3.37 15.86
CA SER A 18 2.83 -2.53 15.92
C SER A 18 3.03 -1.24 15.13
N LYS A 19 4.16 -0.57 15.32
CA LYS A 19 4.50 0.67 14.61
C LYS A 19 4.62 0.48 13.10
N ILE A 20 5.19 -0.63 12.65
CA ILE A 20 5.27 -0.96 11.21
C ILE A 20 3.88 -1.26 10.65
N LEU A 21 3.03 -1.96 11.39
CA LEU A 21 1.66 -2.25 10.97
C LEU A 21 0.83 -0.97 10.86
N ASP A 22 0.94 -0.06 11.82
CA ASP A 22 0.26 1.24 11.78
C ASP A 22 0.72 2.07 10.57
N LEU A 23 2.03 2.09 10.31
CA LEU A 23 2.58 2.75 9.12
C LEU A 23 2.06 2.09 7.83
N THR A 24 2.08 0.76 7.76
CA THR A 24 1.62 -0.02 6.60
C THR A 24 0.15 0.26 6.33
N HIS A 25 -0.68 0.30 7.37
CA HIS A 25 -2.09 0.63 7.27
C HIS A 25 -2.29 2.03 6.66
N ASN A 26 -1.56 3.04 7.14
CA ASN A 26 -1.66 4.40 6.62
C ASN A 26 -1.19 4.51 5.18
N VAL A 27 -0.08 3.85 4.83
CA VAL A 27 0.44 3.80 3.45
C VAL A 27 -0.55 3.11 2.52
N ALA A 28 -1.15 1.98 2.94
CA ALA A 28 -2.15 1.30 2.15
C ALA A 28 -3.40 2.16 1.97
N HIS A 29 -3.91 2.76 3.05
CA HIS A 29 -5.14 3.55 3.01
C HIS A 29 -5.06 4.74 2.05
N TYR A 30 -3.97 5.52 2.12
CA TYR A 30 -3.80 6.70 1.27
C TYR A 30 -3.12 6.40 -0.07
N GLY A 31 -2.29 5.35 -0.12
CA GLY A 31 -1.50 5.00 -1.30
C GLY A 31 -2.20 4.07 -2.28
N TRP A 32 -3.27 3.38 -1.89
CA TRP A 32 -3.93 2.38 -2.73
C TRP A 32 -4.40 2.94 -4.08
N ILE A 33 -5.19 4.02 -4.07
CA ILE A 33 -5.72 4.61 -5.30
C ILE A 33 -4.60 5.16 -6.20
N PRO A 34 -3.66 5.99 -5.72
CA PRO A 34 -2.52 6.43 -6.53
C PRO A 34 -1.72 5.27 -7.13
N PHE A 35 -1.51 4.19 -6.38
CA PHE A 35 -0.77 3.02 -6.84
C PHE A 35 -1.47 2.29 -7.99
N VAL A 36 -2.78 2.05 -7.86
CA VAL A 36 -3.57 1.42 -8.95
C VAL A 36 -3.58 2.28 -10.20
N LEU A 37 -3.75 3.61 -10.05
CA LEU A 37 -3.68 4.55 -11.17
C LEU A 37 -2.31 4.52 -11.86
N TYR A 38 -1.23 4.48 -11.08
CA TYR A 38 0.13 4.38 -11.60
C TYR A 38 0.35 3.10 -12.40
N LEU A 39 -0.12 1.94 -11.90
CA LEU A 39 0.00 0.68 -12.63
C LEU A 39 -0.73 0.74 -13.97
N GLY A 40 -1.97 1.26 -14.01
CA GLY A 40 -2.73 1.42 -15.26
C GLY A 40 -2.06 2.38 -16.24
N TRP A 41 -1.55 3.51 -15.74
CA TRP A 41 -0.82 4.50 -16.53
C TRP A 41 0.48 3.95 -17.12
N ALA A 42 1.26 3.21 -16.32
CA ALA A 42 2.57 2.69 -16.74
C ALA A 42 2.48 1.65 -17.88
N HIS A 43 1.38 0.88 -17.92
CA HIS A 43 1.14 -0.17 -18.92
C HIS A 43 0.30 0.30 -20.12
N THR A 44 -0.22 1.52 -20.10
CA THR A 44 -0.94 2.10 -21.25
C THR A 44 0.05 2.73 -22.23
N PRO A 45 -0.04 2.46 -23.55
CA PRO A 45 0.86 3.04 -24.55
C PRO A 45 0.81 4.58 -24.63
N ASN A 46 -0.40 5.16 -24.47
CA ASN A 46 -0.63 6.60 -24.60
C ASN A 46 -0.15 7.42 -23.37
N ARG A 47 0.09 6.77 -22.21
CA ARG A 47 0.54 7.39 -20.95
C ARG A 47 -0.04 8.81 -20.72
N PRO A 48 -1.37 8.94 -20.56
CA PRO A 48 -2.02 10.24 -20.52
C PRO A 48 -1.48 11.14 -19.40
N ASN A 49 -1.59 12.46 -19.56
CA ASN A 49 -1.29 13.39 -18.48
C ASN A 49 -2.30 13.26 -17.32
N LEU A 50 -1.97 13.82 -16.16
CA LEU A 50 -2.80 13.70 -14.95
C LEU A 50 -4.24 14.21 -15.14
N PHE A 51 -4.42 15.29 -15.89
CA PHE A 51 -5.76 15.84 -16.14
C PHE A 51 -6.60 14.86 -16.96
N ASN A 52 -6.05 14.32 -18.04
CA ASN A 52 -6.74 13.33 -18.88
C ASN A 52 -6.97 12.00 -18.14
N LEU A 53 -6.08 11.62 -17.23
CA LEU A 53 -6.22 10.41 -16.41
C LEU A 53 -7.38 10.50 -15.41
N LEU A 54 -7.64 11.71 -14.87
CA LEU A 54 -8.70 11.95 -13.88
C LEU A 54 -10.00 12.50 -14.50
N SER A 55 -9.94 12.96 -15.75
CA SER A 55 -11.09 13.52 -16.45
C SER A 55 -12.07 12.41 -16.83
N PRO A 56 -13.38 12.59 -16.56
CA PRO A 56 -14.41 11.69 -17.07
C PRO A 56 -14.73 11.96 -18.55
N LEU A 57 -14.18 13.03 -19.14
CA LEU A 57 -14.45 13.42 -20.52
C LEU A 57 -13.56 12.62 -21.49
N PRO A 58 -14.06 12.27 -22.68
CA PRO A 58 -13.27 11.62 -23.71
C PRO A 58 -12.02 12.45 -24.01
N SER A 59 -10.84 11.85 -23.83
CA SER A 59 -9.58 12.41 -24.31
C SER A 59 -9.35 11.92 -25.74
N VAL A 60 -9.02 12.85 -26.62
CA VAL A 60 -8.67 12.61 -28.03
C VAL A 60 -7.25 12.05 -28.15
#